data_AF-A0A1L5P1G7-F1
#
_entry.id   AF-A0A1L5P1G7-F1
#
_cell.length_a   1.000
_cell.length_b   1.000
_cell.length_c   1.000
_cell.angle_alpha   90.00
_cell.angle_beta   90.00
_cell.angle_gamma   90.00
#
_symmetry.space_group_name_H-M   'P 1'
#
loop_
_entity.id
_entity.type
_entity.pdbx_description
1 polymer ?
#
loop_
_entity_poly.entity_id
_entity_poly.type
_entity_poly.pdbx_seq_one_letter_code
_entity_poly.pdbx_strand_id
1 'polypeptide(L)' 'MDIRPPNFDIDDARRTNECACVFDRLAMQIAIEAENAGWLQSEVALALADAAERYVMHVAACTHETPVAANSNAAREA' A
#
# COMPACT_ATOMS: atom_id res chain seq x y z
N MET A 1 -13.71 6.92 -4.49
CA MET A 1 -12.58 6.35 -5.26
C MET A 1 -13.02 5.04 -5.90
N ASP A 2 -12.75 4.85 -7.20
CA ASP A 2 -13.09 3.63 -7.97
C ASP A 2 -11.77 2.92 -8.35
N ILE A 3 -11.29 2.02 -7.49
CA ILE A 3 -10.16 1.13 -7.81
C ILE A 3 -10.74 -0.14 -8.45
N ARG A 4 -10.42 -0.37 -9.71
CA ARG A 4 -10.82 -1.58 -10.43
C ARG A 4 -9.73 -2.64 -10.35
N PRO A 5 -10.07 -3.93 -10.53
CA PRO A 5 -9.07 -4.98 -10.69
C PRO A 5 -8.08 -4.64 -11.82
N PRO A 6 -6.79 -5.00 -11.69
CA PRO A 6 -5.82 -4.84 -12.77
C PRO A 6 -6.30 -5.54 -14.05
N ASN A 7 -6.06 -4.92 -15.22
CA ASN A 7 -6.36 -5.55 -16.51
C ASN A 7 -5.21 -6.45 -16.98
N PHE A 8 -4.00 -6.24 -16.46
CA PHE A 8 -2.82 -7.01 -16.82
C PHE A 8 -2.45 -8.03 -15.74
N ASP A 9 -1.88 -9.17 -16.17
CA ASP A 9 -1.37 -10.23 -15.28
C ASP A 9 -0.08 -9.78 -14.58
N ILE A 10 0.26 -10.44 -13.46
CA ILE A 10 1.40 -10.14 -12.59
C ILE A 10 2.73 -10.08 -13.35
N ASP A 11 2.90 -10.92 -14.38
CA ASP A 11 4.14 -11.00 -15.17
C ASP A 11 4.17 -10.04 -16.38
N ASP A 12 3.09 -9.31 -16.65
CA ASP A 12 3.03 -8.36 -17.76
C ASP A 12 3.68 -7.03 -17.36
N ALA A 13 4.70 -6.60 -18.10
CA ALA A 13 5.42 -5.35 -17.86
C ALA A 13 4.51 -4.10 -17.87
N ARG A 14 3.36 -4.15 -18.55
CA ARG A 14 2.38 -3.04 -18.58
C ARG A 14 1.64 -2.88 -17.26
N ARG A 15 1.58 -3.93 -16.43
CA ARG A 15 0.91 -3.89 -15.13
C ARG A 15 1.53 -2.87 -14.19
N THR A 16 2.85 -2.71 -14.21
CA THR A 16 3.55 -1.70 -13.42
C THR A 16 3.10 -0.29 -13.79
N ASN A 17 2.97 -0.01 -15.09
CA ASN A 17 2.49 1.27 -15.57
C ASN A 17 0.99 1.49 -15.28
N GLU A 18 0.16 0.45 -15.42
CA GLU A 18 -1.26 0.50 -15.03
C GLU A 18 -1.41 0.86 -13.55
N CYS A 19 -0.63 0.19 -12.68
CA CYS A 19 -0.60 0.47 -11.26
C CYS A 19 -0.24 1.94 -10.99
N ALA A 20 0.88 2.42 -11.53
CA ALA A 20 1.31 3.81 -11.36
C ALA A 20 0.22 4.80 -11.80
N CYS A 21 -0.35 4.62 -12.99
CA CYS A 21 -1.40 5.49 -13.51
C CYS A 21 -2.65 5.55 -12.61
N VAL A 22 -3.06 4.42 -12.03
CA VAL A 22 -4.22 4.37 -11.11
C VAL A 22 -3.90 5.11 -9.81
N PHE A 23 -2.76 4.83 -9.19
CA PHE A 23 -2.42 5.43 -7.89
C PHE A 23 -2.03 6.91 -8.00
N ASP A 24 -1.37 7.34 -9.06
CA ASP A 24 -1.09 8.76 -9.32
C ASP A 24 -2.39 9.57 -9.43
N ARG A 25 -3.38 9.03 -10.16
CA ARG A 25 -4.69 9.68 -10.29
C ARG A 25 -5.39 9.81 -8.94
N LEU A 26 -5.34 8.76 -8.11
CA LEU A 26 -5.97 8.76 -6.79
C LEU A 26 -5.27 9.73 -5.83
N ALA A 27 -3.94 9.74 -5.81
CA ALA A 27 -3.16 10.68 -5.01
C ALA A 27 -3.50 12.13 -5.38
N MET A 28 -3.62 12.42 -6.67
CA MET A 28 -4.01 13.74 -7.15
C MET A 28 -5.45 14.11 -6.77
N GLN A 29 -6.40 13.16 -6.84
CA GLN A 29 -7.78 13.37 -6.40
C GLN A 29 -7.84 13.69 -4.90
N ILE A 30 -7.11 12.95 -4.07
CA ILE A 30 -7.01 13.21 -2.63
C ILE A 30 -6.45 14.61 -2.37
N ALA A 31 -5.39 14.98 -3.09
CA ALA A 31 -4.79 16.31 -2.96
C ALA A 31 -5.79 17.43 -3.29
N ILE A 32 -6.53 17.30 -4.40
CA ILE A 32 -7.55 18.27 -4.80
C ILE A 32 -8.68 18.36 -3.76
N GLU A 33 -9.17 17.22 -3.26
CA GLU A 33 -10.23 17.19 -2.24
C GLU A 33 -9.78 17.84 -0.93
N ALA A 34 -8.53 17.62 -0.52
CA ALA A 34 -7.96 18.24 0.67
C ALA A 34 -7.73 19.75 0.48
N GLU A 35 -7.18 20.19 -0.66
CA GLU A 35 -7.02 21.61 -0.97
C GLU A 35 -8.37 22.34 -0.97
N ASN A 36 -9.41 21.73 -1.54
CA ASN A 36 -10.78 22.27 -1.51
C ASN A 36 -11.38 22.34 -0.09
N ALA A 37 -10.92 21.48 0.82
CA ALA A 37 -11.28 21.52 2.23
C ALA A 37 -10.44 22.54 3.04
N GLY A 38 -9.48 23.23 2.40
CA GLY A 38 -8.68 24.29 2.99
C GLY A 38 -7.31 23.86 3.52
N TRP A 39 -6.87 22.62 3.25
CA TRP A 39 -5.54 22.16 3.62
C TRP A 39 -4.46 22.75 2.70
N LEU A 40 -3.26 22.99 3.23
CA LEU A 40 -2.14 23.43 2.40
C LEU A 40 -1.58 22.25 1.60
N GLN A 41 -1.27 22.47 0.33
CA GLN A 41 -0.72 21.44 -0.56
C GLN A 41 0.52 20.75 0.02
N SER A 42 1.40 21.48 0.71
CA SER A 42 2.59 20.92 1.35
C SER A 42 2.26 19.98 2.51
N GLU A 43 1.22 20.27 3.30
CA GLU A 43 0.76 19.41 4.39
C GLU A 43 0.20 18.11 3.83
N VAL A 44 -0.60 18.22 2.77
CA VAL A 44 -1.20 17.05 2.11
C VAL A 44 -0.13 16.17 1.49
N ALA A 45 0.87 16.75 0.83
CA ALA A 45 1.98 16.00 0.24
C ALA A 45 2.77 15.21 1.31
N LEU A 46 3.07 15.84 2.44
CA LEU A 46 3.77 15.18 3.55
C LEU A 46 2.92 14.07 4.17
N ALA A 47 1.63 14.34 4.44
CA ALA A 47 0.71 13.36 5.02
C ALA A 47 0.50 12.15 4.09
N LEU A 48 0.44 12.35 2.77
CA LEU A 48 0.37 11.28 1.79
C LEU A 48 1.64 10.41 1.80
N ALA A 49 2.82 11.03 1.86
CA ALA A 49 4.09 10.30 1.95
C ALA A 49 4.15 9.45 3.24
N ASP A 50 3.82 10.03 4.39
CA ASP A 50 3.81 9.33 5.68
C ASP A 50 2.79 8.18 5.72
N ALA A 51 1.64 8.35 5.06
CA ALA A 51 0.63 7.30 4.94
C ALA A 51 1.12 6.13 4.05
N ALA A 52 1.76 6.45 2.92
CA ALA A 52 2.33 5.45 2.03
C ALA A 52 3.47 4.68 2.71
N GLU A 53 4.36 5.36 3.43
CA GLU A 53 5.44 4.73 4.18
C GLU A 53 4.90 3.75 5.22
N ARG A 54 3.93 4.16 6.04
CA ARG A 54 3.30 3.27 7.04
C ARG A 54 2.67 2.04 6.39
N TYR A 55 2.05 2.18 5.23
CA TYR A 55 1.49 1.04 4.49
C TYR A 55 2.59 0.09 4.01
N VAL A 56 3.69 0.61 3.47
CA VAL A 56 4.86 -0.20 3.07
C VAL A 56 5.41 -0.97 4.26
N MET A 57 5.57 -0.32 5.41
CA MET A 57 6.03 -0.96 6.65
C MET A 57 5.07 -2.05 7.13
N HIS A 58 3.76 -1.82 7.03
CA HIS A 58 2.75 -2.81 7.37
C HIS A 58 2.84 -4.05 6.47
N VAL A 59 2.93 -3.85 5.15
CA VAL A 59 3.10 -4.95 4.18
C VAL A 59 4.38 -5.73 4.47
N ALA A 60 5.49 -5.03 4.68
CA ALA A 60 6.78 -5.63 5.01
C ALA A 60 6.71 -6.47 6.29
N ALA A 61 6.09 -5.93 7.35
CA ALA A 61 5.90 -6.65 8.62
C ALA A 61 5.03 -7.91 8.46
N CYS A 62 3.98 -7.86 7.63
CA CYS A 62 3.13 -9.03 7.35
C CYS A 62 3.84 -10.11 6.52
N THR A 63 4.79 -9.75 5.65
CA THR A 63 5.67 -10.74 4.99
C THR A 63 6.66 -11.41 5.95
N HIS A 64 6.82 -10.88 7.16
CA HIS A 64 7.58 -11.50 8.25
C HIS A 64 6.67 -12.25 9.23
N GLU A 65 5.64 -12.97 8.74
CA GLU A 65 5.03 -14.03 9.54
C GLU A 65 6.17 -14.92 10.07
N THR A 66 6.32 -14.89 11.38
CA THR A 66 7.44 -15.44 12.12
C THR A 66 7.80 -16.84 11.62
N PRO A 67 9.06 -17.13 11.24
CA PRO A 67 9.45 -18.51 11.05
C PRO A 67 9.21 -19.21 12.38
N VAL A 68 8.24 -20.13 12.43
CA VAL A 68 8.07 -21.03 13.56
C VAL A 68 9.40 -21.76 13.67
N ALA A 69 10.16 -21.44 14.74
CA ALA A 69 11.40 -22.14 15.00
C ALA A 69 11.05 -23.64 15.10
N ALA A 70 11.76 -24.47 14.34
CA ALA A 70 11.49 -25.90 14.25
C ALA A 70 11.62 -26.65 15.60
N ASN A 71 12.04 -25.95 16.66
CA ASN A 71 12.11 -26.42 18.05
C ASN A 71 10.89 -26.02 18.91
N SER A 72 9.80 -25.53 18.29
CA SER A 72 8.55 -25.30 19.00
C SER A 72 7.95 -26.64 19.40
N ASN A 73 8.20 -27.07 20.64
CA ASN A 73 7.65 -28.30 21.20
C ASN A 73 6.14 -28.17 21.45
N ALA A 74 5.33 -28.09 20.40
CA ALA A 74 3.88 -28.14 20.47
C ALA A 74 3.31 -29.55 20.16
N ALA A 75 4.19 -30.54 19.96
CA ALA A 75 3.81 -31.92 19.60
C ALA A 75 4.20 -32.95 20.69
N ARG A 76 3.95 -32.63 21.96
CA ARG A 76 3.99 -33.61 23.05
C ARG A 76 2.83 -33.37 24.00
N GLU A 77 1.64 -33.77 23.58
CA GLU A 77 0.53 -34.17 24.46
C GLU A 77 -0.61 -34.76 23.59
N ALA A 78 -0.46 -36.04 23.24
CA ALA A 78 -1.55 -36.95 22.89
C ALA A 78 -1.07 -38.39 23.13
#